data_AF-A0A1H7CZY1-F1
#
_entry.id   AF-A0A1H7CZY1-F1
#
_cell.length_a   1.000
_cell.length_b   1.000
_cell.length_c   1.000
_cell.angle_alpha   90.00
_cell.angle_beta   90.00
_cell.angle_gamma   90.00
#
_symmetry.space_group_name_H-M   'P 1'
#
loop_
_entity.id
_entity.type
_entity.pdbx_description
1 polymer ?
#
loop_
_entity_poly.entity_id
_entity_poly.type
_entity_poly.pdbx_seq_one_letter_code
_entity_poly.pdbx_strand_id
1 'polypeptide(L)'
;MALRRVATALLVAGMITAHTAHAQVTLNFVNADIDQVAKAIGAATGKTIIVDPRVKGQLNLVSENPVPEDQALKTLQSALRMQGFSLVQDHGVLKVVPEADAKLQGVPTYVGNAPAARGDQVVTQVFQLKNESANNLLPVLRPLISPNNTVAAYP
;
A
#
# COMPACT_ATOMS: atom_id res chain seq x y z
N MET A 1 -25.15 -50.94 45.74
CA MET A 1 -24.80 -49.68 46.43
C MET A 1 -23.31 -49.76 46.75
N ALA A 2 -22.52 -48.72 46.47
CA ALA A 2 -21.07 -48.74 46.16
C ALA A 2 -20.81 -49.21 44.71
N LEU A 3 -20.05 -48.52 43.86
CA LEU A 3 -18.86 -47.71 44.11
C LEU A 3 -18.77 -46.61 43.02
N ARG A 4 -18.96 -45.35 43.39
CA ARG A 4 -18.60 -44.17 42.57
C ARG A 4 -17.27 -43.66 43.11
N ARG A 5 -16.30 -43.48 42.22
CA ARG A 5 -15.34 -42.35 42.15
C ARG A 5 -13.93 -42.80 41.78
N VAL A 6 -13.30 -41.90 41.02
CA VAL A 6 -11.86 -41.68 40.76
C VAL A 6 -11.36 -42.17 39.40
N ALA A 7 -10.78 -41.20 38.68
CA ALA A 7 -9.57 -41.27 37.85
C ALA A 7 -9.79 -40.55 36.50
N THR A 8 -9.59 -39.24 36.43
CA THR A 8 -8.32 -38.57 36.07
C THR A 8 -7.97 -38.63 34.59
N ALA A 9 -7.74 -37.42 34.06
CA ALA A 9 -6.68 -37.04 33.15
C ALA A 9 -6.98 -36.97 31.65
N LEU A 10 -6.54 -35.82 31.11
CA LEU A 10 -5.99 -35.64 29.78
C LEU A 10 -6.97 -35.33 28.65
N LEU A 11 -7.53 -34.11 28.68
CA LEU A 11 -7.91 -33.42 27.45
C LEU A 11 -6.85 -32.35 27.18
N VAL A 12 -5.80 -32.78 26.47
CA VAL A 12 -4.78 -31.91 25.88
C VAL A 12 -5.49 -30.98 24.91
N ALA A 13 -5.73 -29.75 25.33
CA ALA A 13 -6.06 -28.65 24.44
C ALA A 13 -4.79 -28.32 23.64
N GLY A 14 -4.58 -29.06 22.55
CA GLY A 14 -3.61 -28.71 21.52
C GLY A 14 -4.06 -27.43 20.85
N MET A 15 -3.66 -26.29 21.40
CA MET A 15 -3.63 -25.03 20.68
C MET A 15 -2.63 -25.20 19.54
N ILE A 16 -3.15 -25.47 18.35
CA ILE A 16 -2.41 -25.35 17.10
C ILE A 16 -2.11 -23.86 16.96
N THR A 17 -0.97 -23.42 17.49
CA THR A 17 -0.38 -22.15 17.11
C THR A 17 0.02 -22.29 15.65
N ALA A 18 -0.83 -21.79 14.76
CA ALA A 18 -0.48 -21.61 13.37
C ALA A 18 0.74 -20.68 13.33
N HIS A 19 1.93 -21.27 13.15
CA HIS A 19 3.11 -20.52 12.77
C HIS A 19 2.84 -19.99 11.37
N THR A 20 2.42 -18.73 11.29
CA THR A 20 2.51 -17.95 10.06
C THR A 20 3.98 -17.88 9.69
N ALA A 21 4.40 -18.77 8.79
CA ALA A 21 5.70 -18.69 8.14
C ALA A 21 5.69 -17.42 7.29
N HIS A 22 6.03 -16.29 7.91
CA HIS A 22 6.19 -15.03 7.22
C HIS A 22 7.42 -15.16 6.34
N ALA A 23 7.23 -15.21 5.01
CA ALA A 23 8.33 -15.15 4.07
C ALA A 23 9.04 -13.80 4.28
N GLN A 24 10.32 -13.87 4.67
CA GLN A 24 11.14 -12.70 4.88
C GLN A 24 11.99 -12.49 3.62
N VAL A 25 11.93 -11.28 3.08
CA VAL A 25 12.62 -10.88 1.86
C VAL A 25 13.80 -9.98 2.24
N THR A 26 14.99 -10.32 1.78
CA THR A 26 16.15 -9.41 1.86
C THR A 26 16.19 -8.55 0.60
N LEU A 27 16.35 -7.23 0.80
CA LEU A 27 16.37 -6.25 -0.28
C LEU A 27 17.79 -5.68 -0.38
N ASN A 28 18.51 -5.98 -1.46
CA ASN A 28 19.82 -5.39 -1.73
C ASN A 28 19.97 -5.10 -3.22
N PHE A 29 19.52 -3.92 -3.62
CA PHE A 29 19.51 -3.45 -5.00
C PHE A 29 20.25 -2.12 -5.05
N VAL A 30 21.44 -2.09 -5.63
CA VAL A 30 22.24 -0.87 -5.77
C VAL A 30 22.34 -0.51 -7.25
N ASN A 31 21.86 0.67 -7.63
CA ASN A 31 21.78 1.13 -9.02
C ASN A 31 21.07 0.13 -9.95
N ALA A 32 20.03 -0.52 -9.43
CA ALA A 32 19.31 -1.54 -10.18
C ALA A 32 18.18 -0.90 -11.00
N ASP A 33 17.93 -1.44 -12.19
CA ASP A 33 16.80 -1.00 -13.02
C ASP A 33 15.47 -1.31 -12.33
N ILE A 34 14.54 -0.36 -12.38
CA ILE A 34 13.21 -0.49 -11.77
C ILE A 34 12.49 -1.77 -12.22
N ASP A 35 12.60 -2.13 -13.50
CA ASP A 35 12.00 -3.36 -14.05
C ASP A 35 12.56 -4.64 -13.39
N GLN A 36 13.86 -4.68 -13.14
CA GLN A 36 14.50 -5.83 -12.49
C GLN A 36 14.11 -5.94 -11.02
N VAL A 37 14.08 -4.81 -10.30
CA VAL A 37 13.68 -4.79 -8.90
C VAL A 37 12.21 -5.19 -8.74
N ALA A 38 11.32 -4.66 -9.58
CA ALA A 38 9.90 -5.01 -9.56
C ALA A 38 9.68 -6.50 -9.82
N LYS A 39 10.38 -7.09 -10.80
CA LYS A 39 10.32 -8.53 -11.07
C LYS A 39 10.84 -9.38 -9.91
N ALA A 40 11.97 -8.99 -9.32
CA ALA A 40 12.57 -9.71 -8.20
C ALA A 40 11.66 -9.69 -6.96
N ILE A 41 11.09 -8.53 -6.62
CA ILE A 41 10.15 -8.40 -5.50
C ILE A 41 8.83 -9.12 -5.80
N GLY A 42 8.33 -9.06 -7.03
CA GLY A 42 7.15 -9.81 -7.45
C GLY A 42 7.35 -11.32 -7.29
N ALA A 43 8.50 -11.84 -7.71
CA ALA A 43 8.87 -13.25 -7.54
C ALA A 43 9.02 -13.63 -6.05
N ALA A 44 9.64 -12.77 -5.24
CA ALA A 44 9.86 -13.02 -3.81
C ALA A 44 8.56 -12.96 -2.99
N THR A 45 7.58 -12.13 -3.39
CA THR A 45 6.29 -11.96 -2.71
C THR A 45 5.15 -12.79 -3.33
N GLY A 46 5.44 -13.55 -4.38
CA GLY A 46 4.43 -14.33 -5.11
C GLY A 46 3.37 -13.47 -5.81
N LYS A 47 3.65 -12.19 -6.08
CA LYS A 47 2.72 -11.25 -6.73
C LYS A 47 3.15 -10.97 -8.17
N THR A 48 2.19 -10.96 -9.08
CA THR A 48 2.44 -10.54 -10.47
C THR A 48 2.55 -9.02 -10.54
N ILE A 49 3.72 -8.52 -10.90
CA ILE A 49 3.99 -7.09 -11.11
C ILE A 49 4.24 -6.83 -12.60
N ILE A 50 3.47 -5.91 -13.18
CA ILE A 50 3.58 -5.47 -14.57
C ILE A 50 4.18 -4.07 -14.57
N VAL A 51 5.25 -3.87 -15.33
CA VAL A 51 5.93 -2.57 -15.43
C VAL A 51 5.60 -1.95 -16.78
N ASP A 52 5.10 -0.70 -16.77
CA ASP A 52 4.86 0.04 -18.00
C ASP A 52 6.20 0.37 -18.72
N PRO A 53 6.30 0.23 -20.05
CA PRO A 53 7.53 0.54 -20.80
C PRO A 53 8.08 1.95 -20.59
N ARG A 54 7.23 2.92 -20.22
CA ARG A 54 7.60 4.31 -19.93
C ARG A 54 8.33 4.48 -18.60
N VAL A 55 8.30 3.48 -17.73
CA VAL A 55 9.00 3.46 -16.44
C VAL A 55 10.46 3.09 -16.68
N LYS A 56 11.30 4.10 -16.83
CA LYS A 56 12.75 3.97 -16.97
C LYS A 56 13.44 4.72 -15.84
N GLY A 57 14.37 4.05 -15.19
CA GLY A 57 15.12 4.62 -14.08
C GLY A 57 15.83 3.54 -13.27
N GLN A 58 16.74 3.99 -12.43
CA GLN A 58 17.45 3.14 -11.48
C GLN A 58 16.99 3.48 -10.07
N LEU A 59 17.02 2.49 -9.19
CA LEU A 59 16.72 2.66 -7.79
C LEU A 59 17.81 2.04 -6.92
N ASN A 60 17.92 2.56 -5.71
CA ASN A 60 18.75 2.00 -4.66
C ASN A 60 17.85 1.61 -3.47
N LEU A 61 17.86 0.33 -3.11
CA LEU A 61 17.01 -0.27 -2.09
C LEU A 61 17.86 -1.26 -1.30
N VAL A 62 18.25 -0.85 -0.10
CA VAL A 62 19.07 -1.65 0.80
C VAL A 62 18.30 -1.82 2.11
N SER A 63 18.17 -3.07 2.56
CA SER A 63 17.58 -3.42 3.85
C SER A 63 18.55 -4.28 4.62
N GLU A 64 18.92 -3.83 5.82
CA GLU A 64 19.88 -4.52 6.70
C GLU A 64 19.27 -5.79 7.33
N ASN A 65 17.95 -5.81 7.50
CA ASN A 65 17.22 -6.93 8.10
C ASN A 65 16.22 -7.50 7.09
N PRO A 66 15.94 -8.82 7.14
CA PRO A 66 14.87 -9.42 6.35
C PRO A 66 13.52 -8.74 6.65
N VAL A 67 12.85 -8.24 5.61
CA VAL A 67 11.56 -7.56 5.74
C VAL A 67 10.42 -8.48 5.31
N PRO A 68 9.26 -8.44 6.01
CA PRO A 68 8.10 -9.20 5.58
C PRO A 68 7.59 -8.69 4.23
N GLU A 69 6.92 -9.55 3.46
CA GLU A 69 6.41 -9.26 2.11
C GLU A 69 5.65 -7.93 2.02
N ASP A 70 4.75 -7.66 2.97
CA ASP A 70 3.97 -6.41 3.01
C ASP A 70 4.86 -5.18 3.18
N GLN A 71 5.93 -5.30 3.96
CA GLN A 71 6.88 -4.21 4.15
C GLN A 71 7.75 -4.04 2.92
N ALA A 72 8.16 -5.13 2.27
CA ALA A 72 8.92 -5.06 1.01
C ALA A 72 8.16 -4.32 -0.09
N LEU A 73 6.84 -4.58 -0.21
CA LEU A 73 5.98 -3.87 -1.16
C LEU A 73 5.83 -2.39 -0.82
N LYS A 74 5.68 -2.05 0.46
CA LYS A 74 5.64 -0.65 0.91
C LYS A 74 6.95 0.07 0.59
N THR A 75 8.11 -0.55 0.88
CA THR A 75 9.40 0.07 0.59
C THR A 75 9.60 0.25 -0.93
N LEU A 76 9.20 -0.72 -1.74
CA LEU A 76 9.19 -0.57 -3.20
C LEU A 76 8.30 0.60 -3.63
N GLN A 77 7.08 0.71 -3.09
CA GLN A 77 6.17 1.81 -3.39
C GLN A 77 6.76 3.17 -3.02
N SER A 78 7.39 3.30 -1.85
CA SER A 78 8.08 4.52 -1.43
C SER A 78 9.24 4.88 -2.36
N ALA A 79 10.06 3.89 -2.75
CA ALA A 79 11.17 4.11 -3.68
C ALA A 79 10.71 4.53 -5.07
N LEU A 80 9.65 3.91 -5.60
CA LEU A 80 9.03 4.29 -6.87
C LEU A 80 8.49 5.72 -6.83
N ARG A 81 7.88 6.12 -5.71
CA ARG A 81 7.32 7.46 -5.53
C ARG A 81 8.39 8.55 -5.57
N MET A 82 9.58 8.28 -5.01
CA MET A 82 10.72 9.20 -5.11
C MET A 82 11.18 9.43 -6.56
N GLN A 83 10.96 8.45 -7.44
CA GLN A 83 11.31 8.52 -8.85
C GLN A 83 10.15 9.00 -9.74
N GLY A 84 9.00 9.39 -9.16
CA GLY A 84 7.82 9.85 -9.90
C GLY A 84 6.97 8.72 -10.50
N PHE A 85 7.12 7.51 -9.99
CA PHE A 85 6.32 6.34 -10.37
C PHE A 85 5.43 5.89 -9.21
N SER A 86 4.37 5.14 -9.52
CA SER A 86 3.46 4.60 -8.53
C SER A 86 3.14 3.15 -8.80
N LEU A 87 2.94 2.40 -7.72
CA LEU A 87 2.46 1.03 -7.74
C LEU A 87 0.94 1.05 -7.52
N VAL A 88 0.17 0.62 -8.52
CA VAL A 88 -1.29 0.56 -8.48
C VAL A 88 -1.73 -0.90 -8.52
N GLN A 89 -2.67 -1.28 -7.67
CA GLN A 89 -3.27 -2.61 -7.72
C GLN A 89 -4.51 -2.57 -8.62
N ASP A 90 -4.55 -3.45 -9.61
CA ASP A 90 -5.63 -3.52 -10.59
C ASP A 90 -5.99 -4.99 -10.87
N HIS A 91 -7.25 -5.39 -10.66
CA HIS A 91 -7.76 -6.75 -10.93
C HIS A 91 -6.86 -7.91 -10.41
N GLY A 92 -6.21 -7.74 -9.25
CA GLY A 92 -5.35 -8.77 -8.65
C GLY A 92 -3.90 -8.80 -9.16
N VAL A 93 -3.54 -7.93 -10.11
CA VAL A 93 -2.16 -7.68 -10.52
C VAL A 93 -1.68 -6.33 -10.02
N LEU A 94 -0.38 -6.20 -9.78
CA LEU A 94 0.24 -4.92 -9.45
C LEU A 94 0.81 -4.31 -10.72
N LYS A 95 0.59 -3.01 -10.93
CA LYS A 95 1.05 -2.27 -12.10
C LYS A 95 1.94 -1.11 -11.65
N VAL A 96 3.12 -0.98 -12.24
CA VAL A 96 3.99 0.18 -12.05
C VAL A 96 3.74 1.15 -13.20
N VAL A 97 3.24 2.33 -12.87
CA VAL A 97 2.85 3.38 -13.84
C VAL A 97 3.45 4.73 -13.43
N PRO A 98 3.60 5.68 -14.37
CA PRO A 98 3.93 7.06 -14.03
C PRO A 98 2.91 7.65 -13.04
N GLU A 99 3.36 8.49 -12.11
CA GLU A 99 2.48 9.08 -11.09
C GLU A 99 1.31 9.87 -11.70
N ALA A 100 1.53 10.52 -12.85
CA ALA A 100 0.49 11.21 -13.60
C ALA A 100 -0.69 10.29 -13.99
N ASP A 101 -0.38 9.05 -14.43
CA ASP A 101 -1.38 8.06 -14.84
C ASP A 101 -1.98 7.34 -13.62
N ALA A 102 -1.23 7.21 -12.53
CA ALA A 102 -1.70 6.64 -11.27
C ALA A 102 -2.86 7.44 -10.66
N LYS A 103 -2.84 8.78 -10.79
CA LYS A 103 -3.92 9.68 -10.33
C LYS A 103 -5.25 9.43 -11.06
N LEU A 104 -5.21 8.82 -12.25
CA LEU A 104 -6.40 8.52 -13.05
C LEU A 104 -6.96 7.11 -12.80
N GLN A 105 -6.10 6.16 -12.40
CA GLN A 105 -6.47 4.73 -12.34
C GLN A 105 -6.55 4.16 -10.91
N GLY A 106 -5.92 4.78 -9.93
CA GLY A 106 -5.63 4.14 -8.63
C GLY A 106 -6.21 4.85 -7.42
N VAL A 107 -7.20 5.73 -7.60
CA VAL A 107 -7.64 6.58 -6.51
C VAL A 107 -8.99 6.10 -5.97
N PRO A 108 -9.01 5.38 -4.82
CA PRO A 108 -10.27 5.12 -4.13
C PRO A 108 -10.90 6.47 -3.81
N THR A 109 -12.08 6.70 -4.38
CA THR A 109 -12.82 7.94 -4.18
C THR A 109 -13.62 7.76 -2.90
N TYR A 110 -13.18 8.43 -1.83
CA TYR A 110 -13.91 8.44 -0.57
C TYR A 110 -14.91 9.59 -0.59
N VAL A 111 -16.18 9.26 -0.47
CA VAL A 111 -17.28 10.24 -0.38
C VAL A 111 -17.63 10.45 1.09
N GLY A 112 -17.50 11.67 1.58
CA GLY A 112 -17.88 12.05 2.94
C GLY A 112 -16.75 12.65 3.78
N ASN A 113 -17.12 13.19 4.94
CA ASN A 113 -16.23 13.98 5.80
C ASN A 113 -15.38 13.13 6.77
N ALA A 114 -15.34 11.80 6.59
CA ALA A 114 -14.51 10.90 7.39
C ALA A 114 -13.21 10.58 6.63
N PRO A 115 -12.02 10.93 7.15
CA PRO A 115 -10.77 10.52 6.52
C PRO A 115 -10.59 9.01 6.69
N ALA A 116 -10.70 8.26 5.60
CA ALA A 116 -10.44 6.82 5.56
C ALA A 116 -9.00 6.48 5.13
N ALA A 117 -8.26 7.46 4.61
CA ALA A 117 -6.87 7.28 4.18
C ALA A 117 -5.90 7.28 5.37
N ARG A 118 -5.02 6.29 5.42
CA ARG A 118 -3.91 6.21 6.40
C ARG A 118 -2.58 6.15 5.67
N GLY A 119 -1.62 6.99 6.08
CA GLY A 119 -0.25 6.98 5.55
C GLY A 119 -0.09 7.67 4.18
N ASP A 120 0.78 7.13 3.34
CA ASP A 120 1.25 7.75 2.08
C ASP A 120 0.36 7.45 0.85
N GLN A 121 -0.86 6.96 1.05
CA GLN A 121 -1.75 6.60 -0.06
C GLN A 121 -2.32 7.86 -0.73
N VAL A 122 -2.26 7.91 -2.06
CA VAL A 122 -2.96 8.95 -2.85
C VAL A 122 -4.45 8.60 -2.90
N VAL A 123 -5.28 9.53 -2.42
CA VAL A 123 -6.75 9.38 -2.39
C VAL A 123 -7.42 10.62 -2.95
N THR A 124 -8.63 10.46 -3.48
CA THR A 124 -9.50 11.53 -3.95
C THR A 124 -10.61 11.55 -2.94
N GLN A 125 -10.70 12.65 -2.19
CA GLN A 125 -11.73 12.81 -1.18
C GLN A 125 -12.72 13.87 -1.63
N VAL A 126 -14.00 13.49 -1.65
CA VAL A 126 -15.10 14.40 -1.96
C VAL A 126 -15.72 14.87 -0.65
N PHE A 127 -15.56 16.16 -0.37
CA PHE A 127 -16.18 16.82 0.78
C PHE A 127 -17.53 17.39 0.39
N GLN A 128 -18.60 16.96 1.06
CA GLN A 128 -19.92 17.53 0.86
C GLN A 128 -20.13 18.71 1.81
N LEU A 129 -20.29 19.90 1.23
CA LEU A 129 -20.53 21.12 1.98
C LEU A 129 -22.02 21.26 2.30
N LYS A 130 -22.34 21.69 3.53
CA LYS A 130 -23.73 21.87 3.99
C LYS A 130 -24.13 23.35 4.14
N ASN A 131 -23.18 24.23 4.42
CA ASN A 131 -23.45 25.62 4.82
C ASN A 131 -22.72 26.66 3.95
N GLU A 132 -21.88 26.25 3.01
CA GLU A 132 -21.02 27.17 2.24
C GLU A 132 -20.82 26.72 0.79
N SER A 133 -20.52 27.67 -0.08
CA SER A 133 -20.19 27.40 -1.49
C SER A 133 -18.77 26.89 -1.66
N ALA A 134 -18.58 25.84 -2.46
CA ALA A 134 -17.26 25.27 -2.74
C ALA A 134 -16.31 26.30 -3.38
N ASN A 135 -16.84 27.26 -4.14
CA ASN A 135 -16.05 28.32 -4.77
C ASN A 135 -15.45 29.30 -3.75
N ASN A 136 -16.13 29.53 -2.63
CA ASN A 136 -15.67 30.46 -1.58
C ASN A 136 -14.57 29.84 -0.70
N LEU A 137 -14.52 28.51 -0.59
CA LEU A 137 -13.52 27.81 0.24
C LEU A 137 -12.20 27.55 -0.50
N LEU A 138 -12.20 27.58 -1.83
CA LEU A 138 -11.00 27.29 -2.64
C LEU A 138 -9.79 28.18 -2.29
N PRO A 139 -9.93 29.52 -2.11
CA PRO A 139 -8.81 30.39 -1.76
C PRO A 139 -8.24 30.11 -0.35
N VAL A 140 -9.08 29.61 0.55
CA VAL A 140 -8.73 29.33 1.95
C VAL A 140 -8.02 27.99 2.09
N LEU A 141 -8.38 27.00 1.25
CA LEU A 141 -7.81 25.66 1.30
C LEU A 141 -6.49 25.52 0.53
N ARG A 142 -6.26 26.34 -0.51
CA ARG A 142 -5.03 26.31 -1.33
C ARG A 142 -3.72 26.42 -0.53
N PRO A 143 -3.61 27.27 0.51
CA PRO A 143 -2.39 27.34 1.33
C PRO A 143 -2.16 26.11 2.21
N LEU A 144 -3.19 25.29 2.46
CA LEU A 144 -3.14 24.13 3.37
C LEU A 144 -2.83 22.82 2.65
N ILE A 145 -2.78 22.83 1.32
CA ILE A 145 -2.45 21.68 0.49
C ILE A 145 -1.03 21.83 -0.09
N SER A 146 -0.32 20.71 -0.23
CA SER A 146 0.97 20.71 -0.91
C SER A 146 0.81 21.17 -2.37
N PRO A 147 1.73 21.95 -2.95
CA PRO A 147 1.64 22.46 -4.32
C PRO A 147 1.44 21.39 -5.40
N ASN A 148 1.83 20.15 -5.11
CA ASN A 148 1.72 19.01 -6.03
C ASN A 148 0.32 18.35 -6.03
N ASN A 149 -0.59 18.82 -5.17
CA ASN A 149 -1.93 18.27 -5.01
C ASN A 149 -2.98 19.20 -5.65
N THR A 150 -3.92 18.60 -6.39
CA THR A 150 -5.00 19.33 -7.08
C THR A 150 -6.26 19.36 -6.22
N VAL A 151 -6.88 20.54 -6.07
CA VAL A 151 -8.19 20.71 -5.45
C VAL A 151 -9.10 21.45 -6.42
N ALA A 152 -10.30 20.89 -6.64
CA ALA A 152 -11.32 21.44 -7.52
C ALA A 152 -12.63 21.62 -6.76
N ALA A 153 -13.34 22.71 -7.06
CA ALA A 153 -14.67 22.99 -6.53
C ALA A 153 -15.71 22.66 -7.61
N TYR A 154 -16.80 22.01 -7.21
CA TYR A 154 -17.96 21.76 -8.05
C TYR A 154 -19.19 22.44 -7.39
N PRO A 155 -20.02 23.15 -8.18
CA PRO A 155 -21.22 23.83 -7.69
C PRO A 155 -22.32 22.86 -7.26
#